data_AF-A0A3B0X4E7-F1
#
_entry.id   AF-A0A3B0X4E7-F1
#
_cell.length_a   1.000
_cell.length_b   1.000
_cell.length_c   1.000
_cell.angle_alpha   90.00
_cell.angle_beta   90.00
_cell.angle_gamma   90.00
#
_symmetry.space_group_name_H-M   'P 1'
#
loop_
_entity.id
_entity.type
_entity.pdbx_description
1 polymer ?
#
loop_
_entity_poly.entity_id
_entity_poly.type
_entity_poly.pdbx_seq_one_letter_code
_entity_poly.pdbx_strand_id
1 'polypeptide(L)'
;SDNMAINYPDIDLLKSTMSLQMQLLHEGDLYTVINNLRLTTSGLFDVTRCAIIRNETQIKSLLDSATDKNFSASCTLNWYTIKAKNNESPDELLSQGSNS
;
A
#
# COMPACT_ATOMS: atom_id res chain seq x y z
N SER A 1 19.54 9.27 6.85
CA SER A 1 19.45 9.43 8.32
C SER A 1 18.20 8.70 8.76
N ASP A 2 18.33 7.41 9.06
CA ASP A 2 17.21 6.56 9.45
C ASP A 2 17.07 6.60 10.99
N ASN A 3 16.48 7.69 11.48
CA ASN A 3 16.35 7.97 12.92
C ASN A 3 15.33 7.06 13.62
N MET A 4 14.60 6.23 12.88
CA MET A 4 13.50 5.43 13.42
C MET A 4 14.00 4.22 14.21
N ALA A 5 15.08 3.58 13.75
CA ALA A 5 15.71 2.44 14.43
C ALA A 5 16.35 2.81 15.78
N ILE A 6 16.76 4.07 15.96
CA ILE A 6 17.35 4.56 17.22
C ILE A 6 16.28 4.78 18.29
N ASN A 7 15.11 5.29 17.90
CA ASN A 7 14.03 5.60 18.84
C ASN A 7 13.13 4.38 19.15
N TYR A 8 13.13 3.37 18.28
CA TYR A 8 12.30 2.18 18.42
C TYR A 8 13.12 0.91 18.12
N PRO A 9 14.05 0.52 19.03
CA PRO A 9 15.00 -0.56 18.76
C PRO A 9 14.31 -1.92 18.58
N ASP A 10 13.16 -2.15 19.23
CA ASP A 10 12.43 -3.42 19.23
C ASP A 10 11.38 -3.53 18.11
N ILE A 11 11.41 -2.61 17.15
CA ILE A 11 10.48 -2.57 16.04
C ILE A 11 11.25 -2.65 14.71
N ASP A 12 10.76 -3.51 13.83
CA ASP A 12 11.11 -3.50 12.41
C ASP A 12 10.03 -2.75 11.61
N LEU A 13 10.46 -1.76 10.83
CA LEU A 13 9.63 -1.13 9.81
C LEU A 13 9.91 -1.80 8.46
N LEU A 14 8.90 -2.48 7.92
CA LEU A 14 8.97 -3.12 6.61
C LEU A 14 8.31 -2.23 5.57
N LYS A 15 8.88 -2.22 4.37
CA LYS A 15 8.39 -1.44 3.23
C LYS A 15 8.20 -2.34 2.00
N SER A 16 6.99 -2.37 1.47
CA SER A 16 6.66 -3.07 0.23
C SER A 16 6.22 -2.07 -0.84
N THR A 17 6.90 -2.06 -1.99
CA THR A 17 6.48 -1.21 -3.12
C THR A 17 5.44 -1.94 -3.96
N MET A 18 4.28 -1.33 -4.19
CA MET A 18 3.19 -1.89 -4.99
C MET A 18 2.90 -1.01 -6.20
N SER A 19 2.42 -1.63 -7.28
CA SER A 19 1.96 -0.94 -8.49
C SER A 19 0.49 -1.24 -8.73
N LEU A 20 -0.35 -0.21 -8.78
CA LEU A 20 -1.77 -0.31 -9.09
C LEU A 20 -2.01 0.20 -10.50
N GLN A 21 -2.59 -0.67 -11.34
CA GLN A 21 -3.00 -0.36 -12.70
C GLN A 21 -4.53 -0.43 -12.76
N MET A 22 -5.18 0.64 -13.20
CA MET A 22 -6.62 0.78 -13.13
C MET A 22 -7.18 1.32 -14.45
N GLN A 23 -8.39 0.87 -14.78
CA GLN A 23 -9.21 1.41 -15.85
C GLN A 23 -10.43 2.06 -15.19
N LEU A 24 -10.62 3.35 -15.46
CA LEU A 24 -11.55 4.22 -14.75
C LEU A 24 -12.56 4.81 -15.74
N LEU A 25 -13.80 4.99 -15.30
CA LEU A 25 -14.83 5.67 -16.09
C LEU A 25 -14.59 7.18 -16.07
N HIS A 26 -14.25 7.71 -14.88
CA HIS A 26 -13.97 9.11 -14.64
C HIS A 26 -12.70 9.30 -13.80
N GLU A 27 -12.09 10.49 -13.84
CA GLU A 27 -10.92 10.78 -12.99
C GLU A 27 -11.24 10.65 -11.48
N GLY A 28 -12.47 10.99 -11.08
CA GLY A 28 -12.91 10.94 -9.68
C GLY A 28 -12.94 9.53 -9.09
N ASP A 29 -12.98 8.50 -9.94
CA ASP A 29 -12.91 7.11 -9.51
C ASP A 29 -11.54 6.81 -8.87
N LEU A 30 -10.46 7.42 -9.38
CA LEU A 30 -9.12 7.29 -8.79
C LEU A 30 -9.10 7.80 -7.35
N TYR A 31 -9.66 9.00 -7.13
CA TYR A 31 -9.76 9.59 -5.80
C TYR A 31 -10.53 8.66 -4.85
N THR A 32 -11.65 8.13 -5.33
CA THR A 32 -12.50 7.22 -4.55
C THR A 32 -11.74 5.95 -4.14
N VAL A 33 -11.00 5.32 -5.05
CA VAL A 33 -10.19 4.13 -4.76
C VAL A 33 -9.11 4.43 -3.72
N ILE A 34 -8.31 5.48 -3.90
CA ILE A 34 -7.22 5.83 -2.98
C ILE A 34 -7.77 6.21 -1.59
N ASN A 35 -8.89 6.94 -1.55
CA ASN A 35 -9.54 7.31 -0.30
C ASN A 35 -10.08 6.07 0.44
N ASN A 36 -10.75 5.17 -0.27
CA ASN A 36 -11.24 3.92 0.33
C ASN A 36 -10.11 3.02 0.80
N LEU A 37 -9.00 2.96 0.06
CA LEU A 37 -7.81 2.23 0.53
C LEU A 37 -7.32 2.81 1.86
N ARG A 38 -7.27 4.14 2.00
CA ARG A 38 -6.88 4.80 3.25
C ARG A 38 -7.85 4.52 4.40
N LEU A 39 -9.15 4.45 4.14
CA LEU A 39 -10.16 4.25 5.19
C LEU A 39 -10.31 2.78 5.63
N THR A 40 -10.01 1.83 4.74
CA THR A 40 -10.28 0.41 5.00
C THR A 40 -9.08 -0.36 5.56
N THR A 41 -7.88 0.23 5.51
CA THR A 41 -6.66 -0.50 5.84
C THR A 41 -6.06 -0.06 7.16
N SER A 42 -5.64 -1.02 7.98
CA SER A 42 -4.91 -0.77 9.23
C SER A 42 -3.43 -0.43 9.02
N GLY A 43 -2.92 -0.53 7.79
CA GLY A 43 -1.53 -0.23 7.44
C GLY A 43 -1.32 1.23 7.02
N LEU A 44 -0.07 1.69 7.09
CA LEU A 44 0.34 2.99 6.57
C LEU A 44 0.80 2.83 5.12
N PHE A 45 0.37 3.70 4.22
CA PHE A 45 0.90 3.76 2.87
C PHE A 45 1.04 5.20 2.37
N ASP A 46 1.95 5.40 1.43
CA ASP A 46 2.07 6.64 0.67
C ASP A 46 2.04 6.36 -0.84
N VAL A 47 1.47 7.28 -1.61
CA VAL A 47 1.49 7.23 -3.07
C VAL A 47 2.70 8.02 -3.56
N THR A 48 3.73 7.31 -4.00
CA THR A 48 5.00 7.92 -4.45
C THR A 48 4.89 8.55 -5.85
N ARG A 49 4.13 7.90 -6.73
CA ARG A 49 3.89 8.35 -8.11
C ARG A 49 2.49 7.92 -8.50
N CYS A 50 1.77 8.78 -9.21
CA CYS A 50 0.61 8.34 -9.96
C CYS A 50 0.45 9.14 -11.24
N ALA A 51 0.14 8.45 -12.33
CA ALA A 51 -0.20 9.04 -13.61
C ALA A 51 -1.63 8.66 -13.95
N ILE A 52 -2.40 9.63 -14.44
CA ILE A 52 -3.71 9.44 -15.04
C ILE A 52 -3.65 9.88 -16.49
N ILE A 53 -4.16 9.04 -17.38
CA ILE A 53 -4.12 9.23 -18.82
C ILE A 53 -5.54 9.11 -19.33
N ARG A 54 -6.00 10.09 -20.10
CA ARG A 54 -7.26 9.97 -20.84
C ARG A 54 -7.05 8.99 -21.98
N ASN A 55 -7.82 7.91 -22.00
CA ASN A 55 -7.81 6.96 -23.09
C ASN A 55 -8.41 7.64 -24.32
N GLU A 56 -7.71 7.58 -25.45
CA GLU A 56 -8.27 8.05 -26.72
C GLU A 56 -9.39 7.08 -27.14
N THR A 57 -10.63 7.44 -26.84
CA THR A 57 -11.81 6.72 -27.31
C THR A 57 -11.98 7.00 -28.80
N GLN A 58 -11.93 5.95 -29.63
CA GLN A 58 -12.42 6.02 -31.00
C GLN A 58 -13.95 6.12 -30.94
N ILE A 59 -14.47 7.34 -30.80
CA ILE A 59 -15.90 7.61 -30.72
C ILE A 59 -16.58 7.06 -31.99
N LYS A 60 -17.34 5.96 -31.85
CA LYS A 60 -18.23 5.46 -32.91
C LYS A 60 -19.69 5.91 -32.73
N SER A 61 -20.09 6.37 -31.54
CA SER A 61 -21.44 6.88 -31.27
C SER A 61 -21.51 7.68 -29.96
N LEU A 62 -22.35 8.72 -29.92
CA LEU A 62 -22.61 9.54 -28.71
C LEU A 62 -23.25 8.73 -27.56
N LEU A 63 -23.90 7.61 -27.88
CA LEU A 63 -24.60 6.74 -26.92
C LEU A 63 -23.67 5.83 -26.10
N ASP A 64 -22.44 5.57 -26.57
CA ASP A 64 -21.49 4.68 -25.89
C ASP A 64 -20.69 5.41 -24.77
N SER A 65 -20.71 6.74 -24.77
CA SER A 65 -19.84 7.59 -23.95
C SER A 65 -20.05 7.51 -22.42
N ALA A 66 -21.23 7.05 -21.96
CA ALA A 66 -21.58 7.03 -20.54
C ALA A 66 -20.96 5.85 -19.76
N THR A 67 -20.55 4.79 -20.45
CA THR A 67 -19.98 3.56 -19.85
C THR A 67 -18.53 3.31 -20.25
N ASP A 68 -17.96 4.19 -21.07
CA ASP A 68 -16.59 4.03 -21.56
C ASP A 68 -15.57 4.30 -20.45
N LYS A 69 -14.57 3.41 -20.36
CA LYS A 69 -13.39 3.59 -19.51
C LYS A 69 -12.51 4.66 -20.12
N ASN A 70 -12.87 5.92 -19.88
CA ASN A 70 -12.24 7.08 -20.48
C ASN A 70 -10.85 7.38 -19.92
N PHE A 71 -10.45 6.73 -18.82
CA PHE A 71 -9.15 6.97 -18.18
C PHE A 71 -8.44 5.67 -17.78
N SER A 72 -7.12 5.69 -17.91
CA SER A 72 -6.22 4.71 -17.30
C SER A 72 -5.42 5.40 -16.19
N ALA A 73 -5.17 4.70 -15.09
CA ALA A 73 -4.30 5.18 -14.03
C ALA A 73 -3.22 4.14 -13.69
N SER A 74 -2.01 4.63 -13.42
CA SER A 74 -0.87 3.83 -12.95
C SER A 74 -0.26 4.52 -11.74
N CYS A 75 -0.43 3.93 -10.57
CA CYS A 75 0.13 4.44 -9.32
C CYS A 75 1.18 3.48 -8.75
N THR A 76 2.25 4.03 -8.18
CA THR A 76 3.20 3.31 -7.32
C THR A 76 3.02 3.78 -5.90
N LEU A 77 2.82 2.84 -4.98
CA LEU A 77 2.67 3.13 -3.55
C LEU A 77 3.66 2.33 -2.73
N ASN A 78 4.09 2.91 -1.61
CA ASN A 78 4.81 2.16 -0.59
C ASN A 78 3.82 1.77 0.50
N TRP A 79 3.84 0.50 0.86
CA TRP A 79 3.10 -0.05 1.97
C TRP A 79 4.05 -0.28 3.14
N TYR A 80 3.71 0.24 4.31
CA TYR A 80 4.51 0.11 5.52
C TYR A 80 3.80 -0.77 6.53
N THR A 81 4.55 -1.72 7.08
CA THR A 81 4.11 -2.53 8.21
C THR A 81 5.13 -2.47 9.32
N ILE A 82 4.62 -2.52 10.55
CA ILE A 82 5.43 -2.59 11.77
C ILE A 82 5.37 -4.02 12.27
N LYS A 83 6.53 -4.59 12.58
CA LYS A 83 6.65 -5.89 13.23
C LYS A 83 7.48 -5.72 14.51
N ALA A 84 7.04 -6.32 15.60
CA ALA A 84 7.91 -6.44 16.78
C ALA A 84 9.11 -7.32 16.41
N LYS A 85 10.31 -6.88 16.79
CA LYS A 85 11.46 -7.77 16.78
C LYS A 85 11.22 -8.81 17.86
N ASN A 86 11.16 -10.07 17.45
CA ASN A 86 11.19 -11.19 18.38
C ASN A 86 12.61 -11.24 18.93
N ASN A 87 12.90 -10.39 19.92
CA ASN A 87 14.04 -10.62 20.78
C ASN A 87 13.62 -11.83 21.62
N GLU A 88 14.03 -13.04 21.22
CA GLU A 88 14.06 -14.15 22.18
C GLU A 88 14.90 -13.64 23.35
N SER A 89 14.23 -13.30 24.46
CA SER A 89 14.93 -12.93 25.68
C SER A 89 15.76 -14.16 26.08
N PRO A 90 17.06 -14.03 26.35
CA PRO A 90 17.89 -15.14 26.82
C PRO A 90 17.38 -15.82 28.11
N ASP A 91 16.39 -15.24 28.79
CA ASP A 91 15.83 -15.77 30.04
C ASP A 91 14.95 -17.02 29.90
N GLU A 92 14.58 -17.45 28.69
CA GLU A 92 13.77 -18.69 28.50
C GLU A 92 14.62 -19.95 28.24
N LEU A 93 15.96 -19.84 28.27
CA LEU A 93 16.88 -20.99 28.09
C LEU A 93 17.35 -21.64 29.39
N LEU A 94 16.93 -21.16 30.58
CA LEU A 94 17.37 -21.70 31.87
C LEU A 94 16.34 -22.57 32.62
N SER A 95 15.14 -22.84 32.07
CA SER A 95 14.12 -23.67 32.76
C SER A 95 14.04 -25.13 32.30
N GLN A 96 14.83 -25.56 31.32
CA GLN A 96 14.79 -26.94 30.78
C GLN A 96 15.92 -27.83 31.34
N GLY A 97 16.49 -27.51 32.51
CA GLY A 97 17.68 -28.16 33.04
C GLY A 97 17.61 -28.58 34.50
N SER A 98 16.57 -29.29 34.94
CA SER A 98 16.62 -30.11 36.17
C SER A 98 15.42 -31.06 36.29
N ASN A 99 15.49 -32.22 35.63
CA ASN A 99 14.81 -33.43 36.09
C ASN A 99 15.89 -34.49 36.30
N SER A 100 16.40 -34.54 37.54
CA SER A 100 17.10 -35.69 38.09
C SER A 100 16.10 -36.69 38.67
#